data_AF-A0A964A1F5-F1
#
_entry.id   AF-A0A964A1F5-F1
#
_cell.length_a   1.000
_cell.length_b   1.000
_cell.length_c   1.000
_cell.angle_alpha   90.00
_cell.angle_beta   90.00
_cell.angle_gamma   90.00
#
_symmetry.space_group_name_H-M   'P 1'
#
loop_
_entity.id
_entity.type
_entity.pdbx_description
1 polymer ?
#
loop_
_entity_poly.entity_id
_entity_poly.type
_entity_poly.pdbx_seq_one_letter_code
_entity_poly.pdbx_strand_id
1 'polypeptide(L)'
;MGKKIILGTLGGAIAGMLTAMAIFMGLLGGTMEEWMKDYAGCLKEMNMAAGIAGSLVLSLFMALVLHKFGVSTFKGGAIAGTWITFLMVLWFGIWNASTFTAYTWDWLPLDVIGNTLAGALGGGVIGWIFGKVK
;
A
#
# COMPACT_ATOMS: atom_id res chain seq x y z
N MET A 1 19.18 0.11 15.37
CA MET A 1 18.56 -0.30 14.09
C MET A 1 17.24 -1.05 14.30
N GLY A 2 17.22 -2.12 15.12
CA GLY A 2 16.05 -3.01 15.25
C GLY A 2 14.73 -2.35 15.66
N LYS A 3 14.67 -1.66 16.80
CA LYS A 3 13.39 -1.20 17.36
C LYS A 3 12.64 -0.19 16.49
N LYS A 4 13.35 0.76 15.88
CA LYS A 4 12.76 1.73 14.94
C LYS A 4 12.12 1.01 13.77
N ILE A 5 12.89 0.18 13.05
CA ILE A 5 12.43 -0.51 11.85
C ILE A 5 11.26 -1.45 12.18
N ILE A 6 11.33 -2.23 13.26
CA ILE A 6 10.25 -3.15 13.66
C ILE A 6 8.96 -2.39 13.97
N LEU A 7 9.02 -1.34 14.81
CA LEU A 7 7.82 -0.57 15.16
C LEU A 7 7.28 0.21 13.96
N GLY A 8 8.17 0.78 13.13
CA GLY A 8 7.79 1.41 11.88
C GLY A 8 7.07 0.44 10.95
N THR A 9 7.61 -0.77 10.78
CA THR A 9 7.00 -1.83 9.96
C THR A 9 5.60 -2.19 10.45
N LEU A 10 5.42 -2.41 11.75
CA LEU A 10 4.11 -2.73 12.31
C LEU A 10 3.12 -1.58 12.15
N GLY A 11 3.53 -0.35 12.50
CA GLY A 11 2.67 0.82 12.41
C GLY A 11 2.30 1.17 10.97
N GLY A 12 3.26 1.10 10.04
CA GLY A 12 3.04 1.33 8.62
C GLY A 12 2.13 0.27 7.99
N ALA A 13 2.30 -1.01 8.35
CA ALA A 13 1.43 -2.08 7.88
C ALA A 13 -0.02 -1.87 8.34
N ILE A 14 -0.23 -1.59 9.63
CA ILE A 14 -1.57 -1.35 10.19
C ILE A 14 -2.20 -0.11 9.52
N ALA A 15 -1.48 1.01 9.47
CA ALA A 15 -2.00 2.24 8.86
C ALA A 15 -2.30 2.07 7.37
N GLY A 16 -1.40 1.42 6.63
CA GLY A 16 -1.56 1.12 5.22
C GLY A 16 -2.76 0.21 4.96
N MET A 17 -2.91 -0.89 5.70
CA MET A 17 -4.04 -1.82 5.57
C MET A 17 -5.36 -1.13 5.89
N LEU A 18 -5.47 -0.40 7.00
CA LEU A 18 -6.70 0.29 7.36
C LEU A 18 -7.09 1.33 6.30
N THR A 19 -6.11 2.04 5.74
CA THR A 19 -6.34 2.98 4.63
C THR A 19 -6.80 2.25 3.38
N ALA A 20 -6.13 1.17 2.99
CA ALA A 20 -6.50 0.37 1.82
C ALA A 20 -7.90 -0.22 1.98
N MET A 21 -8.27 -0.73 3.16
CA MET A 21 -9.63 -1.21 3.43
C MET A 21 -10.66 -0.09 3.29
N ALA A 22 -10.41 1.09 3.88
CA ALA A 22 -11.32 2.23 3.77
C ALA A 22 -11.53 2.67 2.31
N ILE A 23 -10.50 2.59 1.48
CA ILE A 23 -10.58 2.95 0.06
C ILE A 23 -11.24 1.84 -0.75
N PHE A 24 -10.69 0.62 -0.74
CA PHE A 24 -11.09 -0.45 -1.66
C PHE A 24 -12.34 -1.19 -1.23
N MET A 25 -12.58 -1.35 0.08
CA MET A 25 -13.81 -1.97 0.59
C MET A 25 -14.89 -0.94 0.92
N GLY A 26 -14.49 0.29 1.29
CA GLY A 26 -15.40 1.38 1.56
C GLY A 26 -15.76 2.16 0.30
N LEU A 27 -14.90 3.11 -0.08
CA LEU A 27 -15.18 4.07 -1.16
C LEU A 27 -15.40 3.42 -2.54
N LEU A 28 -14.62 2.39 -2.85
CA LEU A 28 -14.64 1.66 -4.12
C LEU A 28 -15.32 0.29 -3.99
N GLY A 29 -15.98 -0.01 -2.87
CA GLY A 29 -16.55 -1.33 -2.59
C GLY A 29 -17.50 -1.82 -3.68
N GLY A 30 -18.40 -0.94 -4.16
CA GLY A 30 -19.34 -1.27 -5.24
C GLY A 30 -18.63 -1.59 -6.56
N THR A 31 -17.64 -0.79 -6.96
CA THR A 31 -16.84 -1.04 -8.17
C THR A 31 -16.04 -2.33 -8.05
N MET A 32 -15.49 -2.62 -6.85
CA MET A 32 -14.80 -3.88 -6.57
C MET A 32 -15.72 -5.09 -6.66
N GLU A 33 -16.96 -5.00 -6.17
CA GLU A 33 -17.93 -6.09 -6.26
C GLU A 33 -18.34 -6.38 -7.70
N GLU A 34 -18.57 -5.34 -8.52
CA GLU A 34 -18.87 -5.49 -9.95
C GLU A 34 -17.68 -6.14 -10.67
N TRP A 35 -16.47 -5.62 -10.45
CA TRP A 35 -15.26 -6.19 -10.99
C TRP A 35 -15.07 -7.67 -10.59
N MET A 36 -15.27 -8.00 -9.32
CA MET A 36 -15.16 -9.38 -8.84
C MET A 36 -16.21 -10.32 -9.47
N LYS A 37 -17.41 -9.83 -9.77
CA LYS A 37 -18.44 -10.61 -10.48
C LYS A 37 -18.03 -10.90 -11.91
N ASP A 38 -17.55 -9.88 -12.62
CA ASP A 38 -17.18 -9.99 -14.03
C ASP A 38 -15.95 -10.89 -14.25
N TYR A 39 -15.06 -10.94 -13.24
CA TYR A 39 -13.81 -11.68 -13.31
C TYR A 39 -13.70 -12.84 -12.31
N ALA A 40 -14.81 -13.33 -11.75
CA ALA A 40 -14.83 -14.38 -10.73
C ALA A 40 -14.05 -15.64 -11.15
N GLY A 41 -14.07 -15.99 -12.45
CA GLY A 41 -13.39 -17.16 -12.99
C GLY A 41 -11.85 -17.14 -12.88
N CYS A 42 -11.23 -15.98 -12.66
CA CYS A 42 -9.79 -15.86 -12.44
C CYS A 42 -9.40 -15.52 -10.99
N LEU A 43 -10.37 -15.40 -10.09
CA LEU A 43 -10.13 -15.04 -8.70
C LEU A 43 -10.07 -16.28 -7.80
N LYS A 44 -9.25 -16.17 -6.75
CA LYS A 44 -9.24 -17.09 -5.61
C LYS A 44 -9.60 -16.33 -4.36
N GLU A 45 -10.21 -17.01 -3.40
CA GLU A 45 -10.45 -16.44 -2.09
C GLU A 45 -9.13 -15.95 -1.48
N MET A 46 -9.14 -14.72 -0.96
CA MET A 46 -7.94 -14.12 -0.40
C MET A 46 -7.51 -14.87 0.86
N ASN A 47 -6.29 -15.41 0.84
CA ASN A 47 -5.66 -15.88 2.06
C ASN A 47 -5.27 -14.67 2.92
N MET A 48 -6.03 -14.43 3.99
CA MET A 48 -5.81 -13.28 4.89
C MET A 48 -4.39 -13.24 5.49
N ALA A 49 -3.82 -14.40 5.82
CA ALA A 49 -2.46 -14.47 6.35
C ALA A 49 -1.43 -14.03 5.31
N ALA A 50 -1.62 -14.41 4.04
CA ALA A 50 -0.78 -13.95 2.94
C ALA A 50 -0.94 -12.43 2.70
N GLY A 51 -2.15 -11.89 2.79
CA GLY A 51 -2.40 -10.45 2.68
C GLY A 51 -1.72 -9.62 3.79
N ILE A 52 -1.77 -10.11 5.03
CA ILE A 52 -1.07 -9.51 6.17
C ILE A 52 0.45 -9.59 5.97
N ALA A 53 0.96 -10.76 5.55
CA ALA A 53 2.38 -10.93 5.27
C ALA A 53 2.87 -9.99 4.17
N GLY A 54 2.10 -9.83 3.09
CA GLY A 54 2.40 -8.88 2.01
C GLY A 54 2.46 -7.44 2.52
N SER A 55 1.50 -7.04 3.37
CA SER A 55 1.46 -5.71 3.99
C SER A 55 2.67 -5.45 4.89
N LEU A 56 3.09 -6.46 5.66
CA LEU A 56 4.30 -6.40 6.48
C LEU A 56 5.56 -6.28 5.63
N VAL A 57 5.66 -7.02 4.53
CA VAL A 57 6.81 -6.94 3.61
C VAL A 57 6.92 -5.54 2.98
N LEU A 58 5.81 -5.00 2.46
CA LEU A 58 5.80 -3.65 1.89
C LEU A 58 6.17 -2.61 2.95
N SER A 59 5.59 -2.71 4.15
CA SER A 59 5.89 -1.77 5.22
C SER A 59 7.33 -1.91 5.74
N LEU A 60 7.91 -3.11 5.72
CA LEU A 60 9.31 -3.34 6.08
C LEU A 60 10.23 -2.70 5.04
N PHE A 61 9.96 -2.90 3.75
CA PHE A 61 10.68 -2.24 2.68
C PHE A 61 10.65 -0.72 2.84
N MET A 62 9.47 -0.15 3.06
CA MET A 62 9.31 1.29 3.26
C MET A 62 10.05 1.76 4.52
N ALA A 63 9.97 1.03 5.63
CA ALA A 63 10.71 1.35 6.86
C ALA A 63 12.23 1.33 6.65
N LEU A 64 12.76 0.36 5.90
CA LEU A 64 14.18 0.29 5.57
C LEU A 64 14.62 1.49 4.73
N VAL A 65 13.86 1.84 3.69
CA VAL A 65 14.13 2.99 2.83
C VAL A 65 14.11 4.29 3.64
N LEU A 66 13.03 4.55 4.38
CA LEU A 66 12.89 5.76 5.19
C LEU A 66 13.98 5.87 6.26
N HIS A 67 14.41 4.74 6.84
CA HIS A 67 15.47 4.73 7.84
C HIS A 67 16.82 5.08 7.21
N LYS A 68 17.13 4.50 6.05
CA LYS A 68 18.36 4.75 5.29
C LYS A 68 18.49 6.23 4.89
N PHE A 69 17.38 6.87 4.54
CA PHE A 69 17.35 8.28 4.15
C PHE A 69 17.09 9.26 5.31
N GLY A 70 17.12 8.79 6.56
CA GLY A 70 17.00 9.66 7.74
C GLY A 70 15.65 10.35 7.90
N VAL A 71 14.57 9.79 7.32
CA VAL A 71 13.22 10.37 7.43
C VAL A 71 12.67 10.13 8.83
N SER A 72 12.29 11.20 9.54
CA SER A 72 11.87 11.16 10.95
C SER A 72 10.62 11.98 11.27
N THR A 73 9.90 12.43 10.24
CA THR A 73 8.66 13.20 10.39
C THR A 73 7.52 12.55 9.62
N PHE A 74 6.28 12.78 10.08
CA PHE A 74 5.09 12.32 9.38
C PHE A 74 5.03 12.84 7.94
N LYS A 75 5.25 14.15 7.75
CA LYS A 75 5.21 14.76 6.41
C LYS A 75 6.27 14.17 5.48
N GLY A 76 7.51 14.00 5.97
CA GLY A 76 8.58 13.41 5.17
C GLY A 76 8.28 11.95 4.81
N GLY A 77 7.76 11.18 5.77
CA GLY A 77 7.32 9.81 5.56
C GLY A 77 6.18 9.69 4.56
N ALA A 78 5.20 10.60 4.62
CA ALA A 78 4.05 10.59 3.73
C ALA A 78 4.42 10.94 2.29
N ILE A 79 5.28 11.94 2.09
CA ILE A 79 5.78 12.31 0.76
C ILE A 79 6.59 11.15 0.15
N ALA A 80 7.51 10.57 0.93
CA ALA A 80 8.31 9.45 0.45
C ALA A 80 7.44 8.19 0.19
N GLY A 81 6.51 7.88 1.09
CA GLY A 81 5.54 6.79 0.92
C GLY A 81 4.70 6.95 -0.35
N THR A 82 4.20 8.17 -0.61
CA THR A 82 3.47 8.54 -1.84
C THR A 82 4.29 8.19 -3.08
N TRP A 83 5.53 8.66 -3.18
CA TRP A 83 6.36 8.42 -4.37
C TRP A 83 6.72 6.95 -4.55
N ILE A 84 7.02 6.25 -3.45
CA ILE A 84 7.35 4.82 -3.50
C ILE A 84 6.18 4.02 -4.03
N THR A 85 4.98 4.19 -3.45
CA THR A 85 3.82 3.39 -3.88
C THR A 85 3.26 3.85 -5.22
N PHE A 86 3.25 5.15 -5.52
CA PHE A 86 2.83 5.66 -6.83
C PHE A 86 3.63 5.02 -7.96
N LEU A 87 4.97 5.07 -7.90
CA LEU A 87 5.82 4.53 -8.96
C LEU A 87 5.71 3.00 -9.07
N MET A 88 5.66 2.31 -7.93
CA MET A 88 5.54 0.86 -7.88
C MET A 88 4.20 0.38 -8.47
N VAL A 89 3.10 0.99 -8.07
CA VAL A 89 1.75 0.60 -8.50
C VAL A 89 1.47 1.07 -9.91
N LEU A 90 1.96 2.24 -10.33
CA LEU A 90 1.81 2.69 -11.71
C LEU A 90 2.53 1.74 -12.68
N TRP A 91 3.78 1.36 -12.38
CA TRP A 91 4.50 0.38 -13.20
C TRP A 91 3.77 -0.96 -13.24
N PHE A 92 3.40 -1.50 -12.08
CA PHE A 92 2.69 -2.78 -11.98
C PHE A 92 1.34 -2.74 -12.70
N GLY A 93 0.58 -1.67 -12.52
CA GLY A 93 -0.73 -1.48 -13.11
C GLY A 93 -0.68 -1.33 -14.63
N ILE A 94 0.26 -0.56 -15.18
CA ILE A 94 0.46 -0.47 -16.64
C ILE A 94 0.78 -1.85 -17.21
N TRP A 95 1.67 -2.59 -16.55
CA TRP A 95 2.01 -3.93 -16.98
C TRP A 95 0.79 -4.87 -16.96
N ASN A 96 0.01 -4.86 -15.88
CA ASN A 96 -1.21 -5.67 -15.80
C ASN A 96 -2.26 -5.25 -16.83
N ALA A 97 -2.52 -3.96 -17.01
CA ALA A 97 -3.50 -3.45 -17.97
C ALA A 97 -3.13 -3.78 -19.43
N SER A 98 -1.84 -3.91 -19.72
CA SER A 98 -1.35 -4.34 -21.02
C SER A 98 -1.37 -5.85 -21.24
N THR A 99 -1.47 -6.66 -20.17
CA THR A 99 -1.26 -8.11 -20.22
C THR A 99 -2.52 -8.92 -19.92
N PHE A 100 -3.37 -8.44 -19.01
CA PHE A 100 -4.52 -9.20 -18.49
C PHE A 100 -5.83 -8.49 -18.79
N THR A 101 -6.81 -9.26 -19.25
CA THR A 101 -8.17 -8.77 -19.48
C THR A 101 -8.91 -8.41 -18.20
N ALA A 102 -8.48 -8.98 -17.07
CA ALA A 102 -9.05 -8.72 -15.76
C ALA A 102 -8.66 -7.35 -15.19
N TYR A 103 -7.51 -6.79 -15.56
CA TYR A 103 -7.08 -5.49 -15.06
C TYR A 103 -7.29 -4.46 -16.16
N THR A 104 -8.34 -3.65 -16.06
CA THR A 104 -8.71 -2.72 -17.15
C THR A 104 -7.96 -1.39 -17.04
N TRP A 105 -7.88 -0.67 -18.17
CA TRP A 105 -7.33 0.70 -18.19
C TRP A 105 -8.15 1.68 -17.35
N ASP A 106 -9.45 1.41 -17.16
CA ASP A 106 -10.32 2.21 -16.28
C ASP A 106 -10.08 1.91 -14.79
N TRP A 107 -9.63 0.69 -14.47
CA TRP A 107 -9.26 0.30 -13.11
C TRP A 107 -7.92 0.91 -12.67
N LEU A 108 -6.98 1.05 -13.61
CA LEU A 108 -5.62 1.53 -13.35
C LEU A 108 -5.57 2.84 -12.52
N PRO A 109 -6.29 3.93 -12.88
CA PRO A 109 -6.27 5.16 -12.08
C PRO A 109 -6.78 4.96 -10.66
N LEU A 110 -7.82 4.15 -10.47
CA LEU A 110 -8.41 3.89 -9.15
C LEU A 110 -7.42 3.14 -8.25
N ASP A 111 -6.77 2.12 -8.80
CA ASP A 111 -5.78 1.32 -8.09
C ASP A 111 -4.53 2.13 -7.73
N VAL A 112 -4.03 2.94 -8.68
CA VAL A 112 -2.89 3.83 -8.47
C VAL A 112 -3.19 4.84 -7.38
N ILE A 113 -4.32 5.55 -7.45
CA ILE A 113 -4.69 6.55 -6.44
C ILE A 113 -4.89 5.90 -5.08
N GLY A 114 -5.63 4.79 -5.03
CA GLY A 114 -5.96 4.10 -3.78
C GLY A 114 -4.70 3.62 -3.04
N ASN A 115 -3.79 2.94 -3.75
CA ASN A 115 -2.54 2.48 -3.15
C ASN A 115 -1.55 3.63 -2.87
N THR A 116 -1.60 4.71 -3.65
CA THR A 116 -0.78 5.90 -3.38
C THR A 116 -1.18 6.52 -2.04
N LEU A 117 -2.48 6.66 -1.77
CA LEU A 117 -2.99 7.16 -0.49
C LEU A 117 -2.65 6.22 0.67
N ALA A 118 -2.79 4.90 0.48
CA ALA A 118 -2.39 3.91 1.48
C ALA A 118 -0.88 4.00 1.79
N GLY A 119 -0.04 4.15 0.77
CA GLY A 119 1.40 4.35 0.92
C GLY A 119 1.76 5.66 1.60
N ALA A 120 1.04 6.75 1.31
CA ALA A 120 1.22 8.03 1.97
C ALA A 120 0.96 7.93 3.47
N LEU A 121 -0.16 7.32 3.88
CA LEU A 121 -0.49 7.17 5.30
C LEU A 121 0.43 6.16 6.00
N GLY A 122 0.72 5.02 5.37
CA GLY A 122 1.68 4.04 5.88
C GLY A 122 3.08 4.65 6.08
N GLY A 123 3.60 5.33 5.07
CA GLY A 123 4.88 6.04 5.12
C GLY A 123 4.89 7.16 6.17
N GLY A 124 3.80 7.92 6.27
CA GLY A 124 3.64 8.97 7.28
C GLY A 124 3.72 8.43 8.69
N VAL A 125 3.02 7.34 8.98
CA VAL A 125 3.08 6.69 10.31
C VAL A 125 4.47 6.14 10.60
N ILE A 126 5.16 5.54 9.62
CA ILE A 126 6.56 5.12 9.78
C ILE A 126 7.45 6.31 10.16
N GLY A 127 7.38 7.40 9.40
CA GLY A 127 8.17 8.61 9.64
C GLY A 127 7.90 9.21 11.02
N TRP A 128 6.64 9.25 11.45
CA TRP A 128 6.26 9.68 12.80
C TRP A 128 6.86 8.79 13.89
N ILE A 129 6.78 7.46 13.75
CA ILE A 129 7.35 6.51 14.71
C ILE A 129 8.88 6.70 14.81
N PHE A 130 9.57 6.87 13.69
CA PHE A 130 11.02 7.10 13.69
C PHE A 130 11.42 8.38 14.43
N GLY A 131 10.59 9.41 14.40
CA GLY A 131 10.78 10.65 15.17
C GLY A 131 10.49 10.51 16.67
N LYS A 132 9.75 9.49 17.10
CA LYS A 132 9.37 9.26 18.51
C LYS A 132 10.21 8.22 19.22
N VAL A 133 10.66 7.19 18.51
CA VAL A 133 11.50 6.13 19.05
C VAL A 133 12.95 6.62 19.12
N LYS A 134 13.64 6.37 20.24
CA LYS A 134 15.07 6.64 20.36
C LYS A 134 15.88 5.47 19.82
#